data_AF-A0A358IY81-F1
#
_entry.id   AF-A0A358IY81-F1
#
_cell.length_a   1.000
_cell.length_b   1.000
_cell.length_c   1.000
_cell.angle_alpha   90.00
_cell.angle_beta   90.00
_cell.angle_gamma   90.00
#
_symmetry.space_group_name_H-M   'P 1'
#
loop_
_entity.id
_entity.type
_entity.pdbx_description
1 polymer ?
#
loop_
_entity_poly.entity_id
_entity_poly.type
_entity_poly.pdbx_seq_one_letter_code
_entity_poly.pdbx_strand_id
1 'polypeptide(L)' 'ASMKAYRALVYETPGFVDYFRAATPIAEIADLKIGSRPASRTASPAIEDLRAIPWVFSWSQSRVMLPGWFGFGSAVQGE' A
#
# COMPACT_ATOMS: atom_id res chain seq x y z
N ALA A 1 -14.29 -9.13 -9.81
CA ALA A 1 -12.95 -9.73 -9.83
C ALA A 1 -11.89 -8.76 -9.29
N SER A 2 -11.16 -7.99 -10.13
CA SER A 2 -9.97 -7.20 -9.73
C SER A 2 -10.12 -6.33 -8.49
N MET A 3 -11.07 -5.38 -8.47
CA MET A 3 -11.26 -4.48 -7.31
C MET A 3 -11.59 -5.25 -6.02
N LYS A 4 -12.39 -6.32 -6.12
CA LYS A 4 -12.73 -7.17 -4.98
C LYS A 4 -11.49 -7.87 -4.44
N ALA A 5 -10.69 -8.48 -5.33
CA ALA A 5 -9.44 -9.14 -4.94
C ALA A 5 -8.47 -8.16 -4.26
N TYR A 6 -8.28 -6.97 -4.84
CA TYR A 6 -7.43 -5.93 -4.24
C TYR A 6 -7.91 -5.52 -2.84
N ARG A 7 -9.22 -5.28 -2.67
CA ARG A 7 -9.77 -4.89 -1.36
C ARG A 7 -9.67 -6.02 -0.34
N ALA A 8 -9.89 -7.25 -0.75
CA ALA A 8 -9.73 -8.42 0.12
C ALA A 8 -8.29 -8.54 0.64
N LEU A 9 -7.29 -8.31 -0.22
CA LEU A 9 -5.90 -8.27 0.23
C LEU A 9 -5.63 -7.09 1.19
N VAL A 10 -5.98 -5.87 0.78
CA VAL A 10 -5.52 -4.66 1.47
C VAL A 10 -6.28 -4.38 2.76
N TYR A 11 -7.58 -4.64 2.79
CA TYR A 11 -8.47 -4.24 3.90
C TYR A 11 -9.01 -5.41 4.72
N GLU A 12 -9.10 -6.61 4.14
CA GLU A 12 -9.75 -7.76 4.79
C GLU A 12 -8.76 -8.81 5.27
N THR A 13 -7.52 -8.82 4.74
CA THR A 13 -6.49 -9.77 5.15
C THR A 13 -5.89 -9.38 6.50
N PRO A 14 -6.04 -10.21 7.55
CA PRO A 14 -5.45 -9.93 8.85
C PRO A 14 -3.92 -9.81 8.75
N GLY A 15 -3.35 -8.79 9.38
CA GLY A 15 -1.90 -8.55 9.38
C GLY A 15 -1.35 -7.89 8.11
N PHE A 16 -2.18 -7.52 7.12
CA PHE A 16 -1.69 -6.85 5.91
C PHE A 16 -0.96 -5.53 6.22
N VAL A 17 -1.47 -4.74 7.19
CA VAL A 17 -0.84 -3.48 7.60
C VAL A 17 0.54 -3.73 8.21
N ASP A 18 0.69 -4.77 9.03
CA ASP A 18 1.97 -5.13 9.64
C ASP A 18 2.96 -5.61 8.58
N TYR A 19 2.51 -6.45 7.65
CA TYR A 19 3.29 -6.87 6.50
C TYR A 19 3.74 -5.68 5.65
N PHE A 20 2.83 -4.76 5.30
CA PHE A 20 3.16 -3.56 4.54
C PHE A 20 4.25 -2.73 5.22
N ARG A 21 4.17 -2.55 6.55
CA ARG A 21 5.16 -1.79 7.32
C ARG A 21 6.50 -2.52 7.46
N ALA A 22 6.49 -3.83 7.56
CA ALA A 22 7.72 -4.63 7.66
C ALA A 22 8.40 -4.85 6.30
N ALA A 23 7.62 -4.95 5.23
CA ALA A 23 8.10 -5.27 3.88
C ALA A 23 8.42 -4.03 3.05
N THR A 24 8.08 -2.83 3.52
CA THR A 24 8.34 -1.57 2.81
C THR A 24 8.92 -0.50 3.73
N PRO A 25 9.71 0.45 3.20
CA PRO A 25 10.33 1.48 4.02
C PRO A 25 9.36 2.66 4.31
N ILE A 26 8.07 2.37 4.55
CA ILE A 26 7.07 3.43 4.71
C ILE A 26 7.33 4.29 5.97
N ALA A 27 7.84 3.69 7.04
CA ALA A 27 8.20 4.42 8.25
C ALA A 27 9.35 5.40 7.97
N GLU A 28 10.40 4.93 7.31
CA GLU A 28 11.56 5.73 6.94
C GLU A 28 11.18 6.83 5.93
N ILE A 29 10.33 6.53 4.95
CA ILE A 29 9.82 7.53 4.00
C ILE A 29 9.03 8.63 4.72
N ALA A 30 8.29 8.30 5.79
CA ALA A 30 7.53 9.28 6.56
C ALA A 30 8.42 10.16 7.45
N ASP A 31 9.52 9.60 7.97
CA ASP A 31 10.45 10.31 8.85
C ASP A 31 11.49 11.14 8.09
N LEU A 32 11.89 10.71 6.90
CA LEU A 32 12.87 11.41 6.08
C LEU A 32 12.29 12.69 5.45
N LYS A 33 13.11 13.74 5.40
CA LYS A 33 12.78 15.04 4.77
C LYS A 33 12.85 15.00 3.23
N ILE A 34 12.29 13.95 2.63
CA ILE A 34 12.28 13.75 1.17
C ILE A 34 10.97 14.19 0.52
N GLY A 35 9.88 14.22 1.30
CA GLY A 35 8.56 14.67 0.84
C GLY A 35 8.27 16.13 1.21
N SER A 36 7.59 16.86 0.33
CA SER A 36 7.10 18.22 0.64
C SER A 36 5.83 18.22 1.48
N ARG A 37 5.17 17.07 1.62
CA ARG A 37 3.88 16.90 2.32
C ARG A 37 3.96 15.73 3.30
N PRO A 38 3.17 15.76 4.39
CA PRO A 38 3.04 14.61 5.29
C PRO A 38 2.57 13.36 4.55
N ALA A 39 3.12 12.20 4.91
CA ALA A 39 2.79 10.93 4.26
C ALA A 39 1.33 10.49 4.50
N SER A 40 0.80 10.78 5.69
CA SER A 40 -0.58 10.50 6.08
C SER A 40 -1.43 11.78 6.18
N ARG A 41 -2.75 11.62 6.12
CA ARG A 41 -3.73 12.69 6.38
C ARG A 41 -3.97 12.92 7.86
N THR A 42 -3.91 11.86 8.66
CA THR A 42 -4.15 11.87 10.11
C THR A 42 -3.05 11.08 10.83
N ALA A 43 -2.96 11.24 12.15
CA ALA A 43 -2.03 10.47 12.98
C ALA A 43 -2.57 9.04 13.26
N SER A 44 -2.86 8.31 12.19
CA SER A 44 -3.48 6.99 12.20
C SER A 44 -2.59 5.99 11.45
N PRO A 45 -2.53 4.73 11.89
CA PRO A 45 -1.82 3.69 11.18
C PRO A 45 -2.61 3.13 9.98
N ALA A 46 -3.85 3.55 9.79
CA ALA A 46 -4.76 3.05 8.77
C ALA A 46 -4.27 3.38 7.34
N ILE A 47 -4.51 2.45 6.41
CA ILE A 47 -4.07 2.60 5.02
C ILE A 47 -4.88 3.69 4.30
N GLU A 48 -6.13 3.89 4.68
CA GLU A 48 -7.05 4.88 4.14
C GLU A 48 -6.58 6.33 4.38
N ASP A 49 -5.82 6.53 5.45
CA ASP A 49 -5.22 7.82 5.78
C ASP A 49 -3.92 8.07 4.99
N LEU A 50 -3.31 7.02 4.43
CA LEU A 50 -2.08 7.12 3.67
C LEU A 50 -2.32 7.78 2.30
N ARG A 51 -1.45 8.71 1.92
CA ARG A 51 -1.53 9.35 0.61
C ARG A 51 -1.03 8.42 -0.50
N ALA A 52 -1.55 8.63 -1.71
CA ALA A 52 -1.21 7.83 -2.88
C ALA A 52 0.30 7.80 -3.21
N ILE A 53 1.01 8.94 -3.08
CA ILE A 53 2.46 8.99 -3.35
C ILE A 53 3.23 8.07 -2.39
N PRO A 54 3.15 8.24 -1.05
CA PRO A 54 3.74 7.31 -0.09
C PRO A 54 3.34 5.84 -0.29
N TRP A 55 2.07 5.58 -0.62
CA TRP A 55 1.59 4.22 -0.90
C TRP A 55 2.33 3.59 -2.08
N VAL A 56 2.36 4.24 -3.24
CA VAL A 56 3.04 3.68 -4.42
C VAL A 56 4.56 3.67 -4.22
N PHE A 57 5.13 4.75 -3.67
CA PHE A 57 6.57 4.91 -3.53
C PHE A 57 7.21 3.87 -2.62
N SER A 58 6.56 3.52 -1.50
CA SER A 58 7.03 2.47 -0.57
C SER A 58 7.10 1.08 -1.24
N TRP A 59 6.08 0.72 -2.02
CA TRP A 59 6.11 -0.52 -2.83
C TRP A 59 7.13 -0.49 -3.96
N SER A 60 7.43 0.69 -4.52
CA SER A 60 8.49 0.85 -5.52
C SER A 60 9.88 0.62 -4.94
N GLN A 61 10.17 1.17 -3.76
CA GLN A 61 11.45 0.93 -3.08
C GLN A 61 11.69 -0.57 -2.82
N SER A 62 10.62 -1.28 -2.50
CA SER A 62 10.65 -2.72 -2.18
C SER A 62 10.60 -3.62 -3.42
N ARG A 63 10.51 -3.04 -4.62
CA ARG A 63 10.47 -3.73 -5.92
C ARG A 63 9.28 -4.69 -6.12
N VAL A 64 8.28 -4.66 -5.23
CA VAL A 64 7.04 -5.46 -5.33
C VAL A 64 6.04 -4.80 -6.27
N MET A 65 5.97 -3.47 -6.29
CA MET A 65 5.04 -2.70 -7.12
C MET A 65 3.56 -3.13 -7.00
N LEU A 66 3.14 -3.62 -5.81
CA LEU A 66 1.82 -4.18 -5.54
C LEU A 66 0.65 -3.38 -6.18
N PRO A 67 0.58 -2.03 -6.03
CA PRO A 67 -0.56 -1.26 -6.54
C PRO A 67 -0.63 -1.20 -8.06
N GLY A 68 0.46 -1.54 -8.76
CA GLY A 68 0.55 -1.50 -10.21
C GLY A 68 0.01 -2.75 -10.92
N TRP A 69 -0.22 -3.85 -10.21
CA TRP A 69 -0.61 -5.12 -10.84
C TRP A 69 -1.60 -5.96 -10.05
N PHE A 70 -1.66 -5.83 -8.72
CA PHE A 70 -2.46 -6.74 -7.90
C PHE A 70 -3.95 -6.62 -8.23
N GLY A 71 -4.61 -7.75 -8.45
CA GLY A 71 -5.99 -7.85 -8.91
C GLY A 71 -6.16 -8.02 -10.43
N PHE A 72 -5.14 -7.72 -11.25
CA PHE A 72 -5.22 -7.95 -12.69
C PHE A 72 -5.46 -9.43 -13.04
N GLY A 73 -4.71 -10.34 -12.41
CA GLY A 73 -4.86 -11.80 -12.62
C GLY A 73 -6.29 -12.29 -12.37
N SER A 74 -6.90 -11.89 -11.26
CA SER A 74 -8.30 -12.23 -10.95
C SER A 74 -9.27 -11.70 -12.01
N ALA A 75 -9.07 -10.48 -12.52
CA ALA A 75 -9.90 -9.96 -13.61
C ALA A 75 -9.78 -10.76 -14.91
N VAL A 76 -8.59 -11.24 -15.24
CA VAL A 76 -8.37 -12.05 -16.45
C VAL A 76 -8.93 -13.46 -16.29
N GLN A 77 -8.83 -14.05 -15.10
CA GLN A 77 -9.27 -15.43 -14.83
C GLN A 77 -10.77 -15.53 -14.53
N GLY A 78 -11.45 -14.43 -14.23
CA GLY A 78 -12.90 -14.40 -13.97
C GLY A 78 -13.30 -14.80 -12.54
N GLU A 79 -12.35 -14.82 -11.60
CA GLU A 79 -12.58 -15.08 -10.17
C GLU A 79 -12.86 -13.79 -9.35
#